data_AF-A0A7R9IS63-F1
#
_entry.id   AF-A0A7R9IS63-F1
#
_cell.length_a   1.000
_cell.length_b   1.000
_cell.length_c   1.000
_cell.angle_alpha   90.00
_cell.angle_beta   90.00
_cell.angle_gamma   90.00
#
_symmetry.space_group_name_H-M   'P 1'
#
loop_
_entity.id
_entity.type
_entity.pdbx_description
1 polymer ?
#
loop_
_entity_poly.entity_id
_entity_poly.type
_entity_poly.pdbx_seq_one_letter_code
_entity_poly.pdbx_strand_id
1 'polypeptide(L)'
;MFATLDGGLGYMLPVPEKTYRRLLMLQNVLVNHIAHTAGLNPKSFRTYKSSRKLLSNPARGVIDGELVSLFLGLPYLEKVEVAKKIGTKVDEIIDDLADIERLTSHF
;
A
#
# COMPACT_ATOMS: atom_id res chain seq x y z
N MET A 1 -0.10 7.62 15.34
CA MET A 1 0.47 8.75 14.58
C MET A 1 1.91 8.93 14.99
N PHE A 2 2.78 9.37 14.08
CA PHE A 2 4.17 9.72 14.35
C PHE A 2 4.57 10.90 13.46
N ALA A 3 5.61 11.63 13.86
CA ALA A 3 6.26 12.64 13.05
C ALA A 3 7.65 12.15 12.62
N THR A 4 8.09 12.50 11.41
CA THR A 4 9.44 12.22 10.93
C THR A 4 10.35 13.40 11.24
N LEU A 5 11.67 13.15 11.30
CA LEU A 5 12.67 14.19 11.51
C LEU A 5 12.71 15.21 10.35
N ASP A 6 12.32 14.78 9.15
CA ASP A 6 12.23 15.61 7.95
C ASP A 6 10.92 16.42 7.86
N GLY A 7 10.11 16.45 8.94
CA GLY A 7 8.90 17.28 9.04
C GLY A 7 7.62 16.65 8.50
N GLY A 8 7.63 15.36 8.16
CA GLY A 8 6.44 14.63 7.71
C GLY A 8 5.60 14.09 8.88
N LEU A 9 4.31 13.89 8.63
CA LEU A 9 3.40 13.19 9.54
C LEU A 9 3.00 11.85 8.95
N GLY A 10 2.85 10.82 9.79
CA GLY A 10 2.50 9.48 9.35
C GLY A 10 1.65 8.71 10.35
N TYR A 11 1.02 7.63 9.88
CA TYR A 11 0.16 6.76 10.67
C TYR A 11 0.56 5.29 10.49
N MET A 12 0.32 4.50 11.54
CA MET A 12 0.28 3.05 11.48
C MET A 12 -1.10 2.62 11.98
N LEU A 13 -1.89 2.02 11.10
CA LEU A 13 -3.26 1.60 11.37
C LEU A 13 -3.33 0.06 11.40
N PRO A 14 -3.74 -0.57 12.52
CA PRO A 14 -4.06 -1.98 12.52
C PRO A 14 -5.31 -2.22 11.67
N VAL A 15 -5.25 -3.21 10.78
CA VAL A 15 -6.36 -3.58 9.90
C VAL A 15 -6.75 -5.04 10.11
N PRO A 16 -8.03 -5.42 9.90
CA PRO A 16 -8.44 -6.82 9.92
C PRO A 16 -7.68 -7.65 8.88
N GLU A 17 -7.45 -8.93 9.18
CA GLU A 17 -6.66 -9.82 8.31
C GLU A 17 -7.24 -9.91 6.88
N LYS A 18 -8.57 -9.90 6.75
CA LYS A 18 -9.25 -9.91 5.44
C LYS A 18 -8.84 -8.70 4.58
N THR A 19 -8.93 -7.50 5.16
CA THR A 19 -8.52 -6.24 4.52
C THR A 19 -7.03 -6.23 4.22
N TYR A 20 -6.19 -6.66 5.16
CA TYR A 20 -4.75 -6.80 4.95
C TYR A 20 -4.42 -7.67 3.73
N ARG A 21 -5.02 -8.86 3.63
CA ARG A 21 -4.74 -9.78 2.50
C ARG A 21 -5.18 -9.19 1.16
N ARG A 22 -6.32 -8.52 1.11
CA ARG A 22 -6.82 -7.85 -0.11
C ARG A 22 -5.88 -6.71 -0.53
N LEU A 23 -5.51 -5.82 0.38
CA LEU A 23 -4.57 -4.73 0.12
C LEU A 23 -3.16 -5.22 -0.21
N LEU A 24 -2.72 -6.35 0.37
CA LEU A 24 -1.44 -6.98 0.01
C LEU A 24 -1.44 -7.47 -1.43
N MET A 25 -2.52 -8.09 -1.90
CA MET A 25 -2.65 -8.51 -3.30
C MET A 25 -2.66 -7.29 -4.22
N LEU A 26 -3.41 -6.25 -3.86
CA LEU A 26 -3.45 -4.98 -4.60
C LEU A 26 -2.04 -4.38 -4.72
N GLN A 27 -1.32 -4.25 -3.60
CA GLN A 27 0.05 -3.75 -3.58
C GLN A 27 0.97 -4.52 -4.54
N ASN A 28 0.91 -5.86 -4.52
CA ASN A 28 1.75 -6.68 -5.40
C ASN A 28 1.44 -6.48 -6.90
N VAL A 29 0.17 -6.25 -7.25
CA VAL A 29 -0.20 -5.91 -8.62
C VAL A 29 0.29 -4.52 -8.98
N LEU A 30 0.05 -3.51 -8.14
CA LEU A 30 0.46 -2.12 -8.40
C LEU A 30 1.97 -1.98 -8.57
N VAL A 31 2.79 -2.68 -7.76
CA VAL A 31 4.26 -2.64 -7.94
C VAL A 31 4.69 -2.95 -9.38
N ASN A 32 3.98 -3.83 -10.09
CA ASN A 32 4.35 -4.22 -11.45
C ASN A 32 3.49 -3.57 -12.54
N HIS A 33 2.31 -3.06 -12.19
CA HIS A 33 1.33 -2.58 -13.16
C HIS A 33 1.47 -1.10 -13.49
N ILE A 34 1.90 -0.28 -12.52
CA ILE A 34 2.07 1.16 -12.71
C ILE A 34 3.52 1.53 -12.96
N ALA A 35 3.74 2.60 -13.73
CA ALA A 35 5.06 3.19 -13.89
C ALA A 35 5.42 4.00 -12.64
N HIS A 36 6.55 3.67 -12.02
CA HIS A 36 7.05 4.38 -10.84
C HIS A 36 7.97 5.52 -11.24
N THR A 37 7.88 6.63 -10.52
CA THR A 37 8.76 7.78 -10.73
C THR A 37 10.22 7.35 -10.67
N ALA A 38 11.01 7.79 -11.66
CA ALA A 38 12.43 7.43 -11.82
C ALA A 38 12.72 5.91 -11.91
N GLY A 39 11.72 5.08 -12.22
CA GLY A 39 11.89 3.62 -12.31
C GLY A 39 12.20 2.96 -10.95
N LEU A 40 11.88 3.63 -9.84
CA LEU A 40 12.15 3.13 -8.50
C LEU A 40 11.24 1.95 -8.14
N ASN A 41 11.73 1.07 -7.26
CA ASN A 41 10.94 -0.05 -6.76
C ASN A 41 10.40 0.25 -5.34
N PRO A 42 9.08 0.46 -5.17
CA PRO A 42 8.50 0.78 -3.86
C PRO A 42 8.73 -0.29 -2.80
N LYS A 43 8.66 -1.58 -3.18
CA LYS A 43 8.87 -2.70 -2.26
C LYS A 43 10.30 -2.71 -1.71
N SER A 44 11.27 -2.46 -2.59
CA SER A 44 12.67 -2.35 -2.19
C SER A 44 12.91 -1.13 -1.31
N PHE A 45 12.23 0.00 -1.59
CA PHE A 45 12.32 1.22 -0.77
C PHE A 45 11.80 0.99 0.66
N ARG A 46 10.66 0.33 0.83
CA ARG A 46 10.06 0.05 2.14
C ARG A 46 10.73 -1.07 2.94
N THR A 47 11.60 -1.86 2.33
CA THR A 47 12.33 -2.91 3.04
C THR A 47 13.39 -2.30 3.96
N TYR A 48 13.45 -2.77 5.20
CA TYR A 48 14.44 -2.31 6.19
C TYR A 48 15.86 -2.33 5.64
N LYS A 49 16.59 -1.23 5.86
CA LYS A 49 17.97 -1.04 5.41
C LYS A 49 18.90 -1.10 6.61
N SER A 50 19.87 -2.01 6.54
CA SER A 50 20.92 -2.15 7.55
C SER A 50 22.28 -2.10 6.87
N SER A 51 23.22 -1.37 7.47
CA SER A 51 24.63 -1.36 7.04
C SER A 51 25.27 -2.75 7.18
N ARG A 52 24.84 -3.53 8.18
CA ARG A 52 25.31 -4.91 8.41
C ARG A 52 24.32 -5.91 7.84
N LYS A 53 24.85 -6.98 7.24
CA LYS A 53 24.02 -8.11 6.79
C LYS A 53 23.41 -8.80 8.00
N LEU A 54 22.08 -8.81 8.06
CA LEU A 54 21.33 -9.54 9.08
C LEU A 54 21.06 -10.96 8.56
N LEU A 55 21.05 -11.93 9.48
CA LEU A 55 20.67 -13.32 9.19
C LEU A 55 19.16 -13.56 9.24
N SER A 56 18.37 -12.50 9.47
CA SER A 56 16.91 -12.55 9.53
C SER A 56 16.29 -12.25 8.16
N ASN A 57 15.20 -12.94 7.85
CA ASN A 57 14.38 -12.60 6.69
C ASN A 57 13.75 -11.21 6.86
N PRO A 58 13.53 -10.46 5.75
CA PRO A 58 12.82 -9.19 5.82
C PRO A 58 11.43 -9.37 6.43
N ALA A 59 11.14 -8.59 7.47
CA ALA A 59 9.81 -8.55 8.06
C ALA A 59 8.79 -8.07 7.02
N ARG A 60 7.64 -8.74 6.99
CA ARG A 60 6.46 -8.35 6.21
C ARG A 60 5.29 -8.23 7.19
N GLY A 61 4.25 -7.49 6.81
CA GLY A 61 3.10 -7.25 7.69
C GLY A 61 2.58 -5.82 7.68
N VAL A 62 3.28 -4.92 6.99
CA VAL A 62 2.85 -3.53 6.78
C VAL A 62 2.57 -3.32 5.30
N ILE A 63 1.40 -2.77 5.00
CA ILE A 63 1.01 -2.34 3.66
C ILE A 63 1.51 -0.92 3.43
N ASP A 64 2.01 -0.64 2.23
CA ASP A 64 2.40 0.70 1.82
C ASP A 64 1.15 1.51 1.44
N GLY A 65 0.67 2.34 2.36
CA GLY A 65 -0.53 3.16 2.19
C GLY A 65 -0.46 4.06 0.95
N GLU A 66 0.66 4.75 0.75
CA GLU A 66 0.87 5.64 -0.40
C GLU A 66 0.74 4.90 -1.72
N LEU A 67 1.29 3.69 -1.79
CA LEU A 67 1.25 2.87 -3.00
C LEU A 67 -0.16 2.35 -3.29
N VAL A 68 -0.90 1.88 -2.28
CA VAL A 68 -2.27 1.38 -2.51
C VAL A 68 -3.25 2.52 -2.83
N SER A 69 -3.02 3.73 -2.31
CA SER A 69 -3.81 4.92 -2.64
C SER A 69 -3.72 5.31 -4.11
N LEU A 70 -2.64 4.97 -4.82
CA LEU A 70 -2.52 5.20 -6.26
C LEU A 70 -3.62 4.48 -7.06
N PHE A 71 -4.21 3.41 -6.52
CA PHE A 71 -5.37 2.75 -7.13
C PHE A 71 -6.52 3.73 -7.40
N LEU A 72 -6.76 4.70 -6.50
CA LEU A 72 -7.84 5.68 -6.63
C LEU A 72 -7.63 6.60 -7.84
N GLY A 73 -6.39 6.86 -8.23
CA GLY A 73 -6.03 7.69 -9.38
C GLY A 73 -6.07 6.99 -10.74
N LEU A 74 -6.21 5.66 -10.78
CA LEU A 74 -6.21 4.92 -12.03
C LEU A 74 -7.49 5.16 -12.87
N PRO A 75 -7.40 5.12 -14.22
CA PRO A 75 -8.57 5.06 -15.08
C PRO A 75 -9.48 3.88 -14.72
N TYR A 76 -10.79 4.04 -14.90
CA TYR A 76 -11.76 3.01 -14.49
C TYR A 76 -11.50 1.64 -15.14
N LEU A 77 -11.12 1.61 -16.42
CA LEU A 77 -10.79 0.36 -17.12
C LEU A 77 -9.59 -0.35 -16.46
N GLU A 78 -8.54 0.38 -16.10
CA GLU A 78 -7.39 -0.18 -15.39
C GLU A 78 -7.76 -0.66 -13.98
N LYS A 79 -8.62 0.08 -13.27
CA LYS A 79 -9.15 -0.36 -11.96
C LYS A 79 -9.84 -1.71 -12.07
N VAL A 80 -10.67 -1.91 -13.10
CA VAL A 80 -11.36 -3.18 -13.35
C VAL A 80 -10.38 -4.31 -13.64
N GLU A 81 -9.34 -4.06 -14.45
CA GLU A 81 -8.31 -5.05 -14.74
C GLU A 81 -7.53 -5.47 -13.49
N VAL A 82 -7.11 -4.50 -12.67
CA VAL A 82 -6.42 -4.75 -11.40
C VAL A 82 -7.30 -5.52 -10.44
N ALA A 83 -8.56 -5.10 -10.26
CA ALA A 83 -9.52 -5.78 -9.39
C ALA A 83 -9.77 -7.23 -9.83
N LYS A 84 -9.88 -7.47 -11.14
CA LYS A 84 -10.02 -8.80 -11.72
C LYS A 84 -8.79 -9.68 -11.46
N LYS A 85 -7.56 -9.13 -11.56
CA LYS A 85 -6.32 -9.86 -11.28
C LYS A 85 -6.21 -10.33 -9.84
N ILE A 86 -6.74 -9.56 -8.89
CA ILE A 86 -6.75 -9.94 -7.47
C ILE A 86 -7.99 -10.73 -7.04
N GLY A 87 -8.98 -10.88 -7.94
CA GLY A 87 -10.21 -11.63 -7.67
C GLY A 87 -11.20 -10.90 -6.76
N THR A 88 -11.28 -9.57 -6.86
CA THR A 88 -12.18 -8.74 -6.04
C THR A 88 -12.96 -7.74 -6.90
N LYS A 89 -13.92 -7.03 -6.31
CA LYS A 89 -14.66 -5.95 -6.98
C LYS A 89 -13.95 -4.62 -6.76
N VAL A 90 -14.05 -3.72 -7.74
CA VAL A 90 -13.50 -2.36 -7.64
C VAL A 90 -14.09 -1.64 -6.42
N ASP A 91 -15.40 -1.73 -6.23
CA ASP A 91 -16.10 -1.08 -5.12
C ASP A 91 -15.57 -1.55 -3.76
N GLU A 92 -15.31 -2.84 -3.58
CA GLU A 92 -14.77 -3.37 -2.32
C GLU A 92 -13.38 -2.82 -1.98
N ILE A 93 -12.56 -2.56 -3.00
CA ILE A 93 -11.23 -1.95 -2.81
C ILE A 93 -11.38 -0.48 -2.43
N ILE A 94 -12.29 0.23 -3.11
CA ILE A 94 -12.57 1.64 -2.83
C ILE A 94 -13.11 1.80 -1.41
N ASP A 95 -14.06 0.94 -1.01
CA ASP A 95 -14.64 0.94 0.34
C ASP A 95 -13.57 0.72 1.41
N ASP A 96 -12.65 -0.23 1.22
CA ASP A 96 -11.53 -0.45 2.13
C ASP A 96 -10.65 0.80 2.29
N LEU A 97 -10.31 1.45 1.18
CA LEU A 97 -9.45 2.65 1.18
C LEU A 97 -10.19 3.84 1.82
N ALA A 98 -11.47 4.00 1.53
CA ALA A 98 -12.32 5.04 2.11
C ALA A 98 -12.51 4.84 3.62
N ASP A 99 -12.66 3.59 4.08
CA ASP A 99 -12.73 3.28 5.51
C ASP A 99 -11.42 3.61 6.23
N ILE A 100 -10.27 3.33 5.61
CA ILE A 100 -8.97 3.73 6.15
C ILE A 100 -8.90 5.26 6.27
N GLU A 101 -9.23 5.98 5.20
CA GLU A 101 -9.23 7.45 5.19
C GLU A 101 -10.14 8.01 6.29
N ARG A 102 -11.37 7.51 6.40
CA ARG A 102 -12.34 7.90 7.42
C ARG A 102 -11.82 7.66 8.84
N LEU A 103 -11.20 6.51 9.10
CA LEU A 103 -10.61 6.20 10.41
C LEU A 103 -9.37 7.04 10.74
N THR A 104 -8.71 7.58 9.71
CA THR A 104 -7.55 8.46 9.87
C THR A 104 -7.87 9.94 9.74
N SER A 105 -9.13 10.32 9.51
CA SER A 105 -9.61 11.69 9.36
C SER A 105 -9.67 12.44 10.70
N HIS A 106 -8.50 12.65 11.27
CA HIS A 106 -8.31 13.37 12.51
C HIS A 106 -7.24 14.44 12.31
N PHE A 107 -7.48 15.61 12.91
CA PHE A 107 -6.73 16.86 12.78
C PHE A 107 -6.93 17.60 11.45
#